data_AF-A0A847LD17-F1
#
_entry.id   AF-A0A847LD17-F1
#
_cell.length_a   1.000
_cell.length_b   1.000
_cell.length_c   1.000
_cell.angle_alpha   90.00
_cell.angle_beta   90.00
_cell.angle_gamma   90.00
#
_symmetry.space_group_name_H-M   'P 1'
#
loop_
_entity.id
_entity.type
_entity.pdbx_description
1 polymer ?
#
loop_
_entity_poly.entity_id
_entity_poly.type
_entity_poly.pdbx_seq_one_letter_code
_entity_poly.pdbx_strand_id
1 'polypeptide(L)'
;DDPISFPAFAVTFDDGFRDNLTEAFPVLRKHGCRAAIFPVGSLVRPDDAPPQVPPRDFNAAHQAARQGDRGDFLSRAEMREMQDSGLVEFHSHGFSHRQVFTGNGLEGAYPDTDAHWGILSAYGQPLPAGSWPVFPRGPGLVNPAWEPDLARIAAAGRDWAAEARGRGRAAVTVPREWFRIESPPQFERRVRDDLRASREVCADLHPPGPHLVCWPWGASSDDLRRLAREEGYQGALSTAAGPTLPGGDPFRICRYAMKKGDLARFALGIWLRSSPTLARAYGLVRSWGRR
;
A
#
# COMPACT_ATOMS: atom_id res chain seq x y z
N ASP A 1 -16.80 -27.28 -7.11
CA ASP A 1 -15.42 -26.90 -6.77
C ASP A 1 -14.71 -28.04 -6.09
N ASP A 2 -13.53 -28.40 -6.58
CA ASP A 2 -12.67 -29.38 -5.92
C ASP A 2 -12.19 -28.82 -4.57
N PRO A 3 -12.19 -29.64 -3.50
CA PRO A 3 -11.72 -29.19 -2.20
C PRO A 3 -10.24 -28.82 -2.25
N ILE A 4 -9.87 -27.70 -1.63
CA ILE A 4 -8.46 -27.28 -1.50
C ILE A 4 -7.69 -28.37 -0.73
N SER A 5 -6.70 -28.95 -1.39
CA SER A 5 -5.70 -29.82 -0.78
C SER A 5 -4.75 -28.99 0.09
N PHE A 6 -4.56 -29.39 1.34
CA PHE A 6 -3.60 -28.75 2.25
C PHE A 6 -2.29 -29.56 2.31
N PRO A 7 -1.12 -28.89 2.41
CA PRO A 7 -0.94 -27.44 2.53
C PRO A 7 -1.11 -26.69 1.20
N ALA A 8 -1.79 -25.55 1.23
CA ALA A 8 -1.96 -24.65 0.10
C ALA A 8 -1.29 -23.30 0.38
N PHE A 9 -0.80 -22.65 -0.66
CA PHE A 9 -0.26 -21.29 -0.59
C PHE A 9 -0.71 -20.47 -1.80
N ALA A 10 -0.70 -19.15 -1.64
CA ALA A 10 -0.90 -18.21 -2.73
C ALA A 10 0.30 -17.24 -2.74
N VAL A 11 0.79 -16.92 -3.94
CA VAL A 11 1.85 -15.93 -4.15
C VAL A 11 1.20 -14.61 -4.52
N THR A 12 1.56 -13.53 -3.84
CA THR A 12 1.00 -12.21 -4.10
C THR A 12 2.09 -11.15 -4.15
N PHE A 13 2.02 -10.24 -5.11
CA PHE A 13 2.87 -9.06 -5.20
C PHE A 13 2.03 -7.79 -5.13
N ASP A 14 2.54 -6.77 -4.45
CA ASP A 14 1.86 -5.49 -4.28
C ASP A 14 2.54 -4.41 -5.13
N ASP A 15 1.91 -3.23 -5.19
CA ASP A 15 2.35 -2.00 -5.84
C ASP A 15 2.37 -2.00 -7.38
N GLY A 16 2.65 -3.13 -8.02
CA GLY A 16 2.67 -3.25 -9.49
C GLY A 16 3.95 -2.73 -10.12
N PHE A 17 5.10 -2.96 -9.46
CA PHE A 17 6.40 -2.67 -10.02
C PHE A 17 6.70 -3.53 -11.25
N ARG A 18 7.47 -2.97 -12.18
CA ARG A 18 7.86 -3.65 -13.42
C ARG A 18 8.81 -4.83 -13.18
N ASP A 19 9.48 -4.87 -12.03
CA ASP A 19 10.27 -6.05 -11.62
C ASP A 19 9.39 -7.30 -11.41
N ASN A 20 8.07 -7.15 -11.23
CA ASN A 20 7.15 -8.27 -11.29
C ASN A 20 7.17 -8.96 -12.67
N LEU A 21 7.33 -8.20 -13.75
CA LEU A 21 7.49 -8.73 -15.11
C LEU A 21 8.92 -9.20 -15.37
N THR A 22 9.93 -8.39 -15.05
CA THR A 22 11.31 -8.69 -15.49
C THR A 22 12.01 -9.72 -14.61
N GLU A 23 11.67 -9.79 -13.32
CA GLU A 23 12.34 -10.68 -12.35
C GLU A 23 11.41 -11.80 -11.87
N ALA A 24 10.21 -11.46 -11.39
CA ALA A 24 9.34 -12.45 -10.76
C ALA A 24 8.68 -13.39 -11.79
N PHE A 25 8.16 -12.86 -12.90
CA PHE A 25 7.43 -13.63 -13.90
C PHE A 25 8.25 -14.75 -14.56
N PRO A 26 9.53 -14.57 -14.93
CA PRO A 26 10.38 -15.66 -15.40
C PRO A 26 10.50 -16.81 -14.40
N VAL A 27 10.60 -16.50 -13.11
CA VAL A 27 10.65 -17.50 -12.03
C VAL A 27 9.30 -18.22 -11.89
N LEU A 28 8.19 -17.49 -11.91
CA LEU A 28 6.84 -18.08 -11.88
C LEU A 28 6.63 -19.04 -13.05
N ARG A 29 7.01 -18.64 -14.27
CA ARG A 29 6.95 -19.46 -15.49
C ARG A 29 7.79 -20.73 -15.36
N LYS A 30 9.05 -20.60 -14.91
CA LYS A 30 9.96 -21.73 -14.72
C LYS A 30 9.36 -22.80 -13.80
N HIS A 31 8.59 -22.39 -12.80
CA HIS A 31 8.02 -23.30 -11.80
C HIS A 31 6.53 -23.60 -12.00
N GLY A 32 5.89 -23.07 -13.05
CA GLY A 32 4.43 -23.19 -13.25
C GLY A 32 3.60 -22.65 -12.08
N CYS A 33 4.16 -21.70 -11.32
CA CYS A 33 3.54 -21.18 -10.10
C CYS A 33 2.62 -20.01 -10.44
N ARG A 34 1.37 -20.06 -9.97
CA ARG A 34 0.40 -18.97 -10.14
C ARG A 34 0.59 -17.87 -9.08
N ALA A 35 0.32 -16.63 -9.46
CA ALA A 35 0.40 -15.48 -8.56
C ALA A 35 -0.70 -14.46 -8.83
N ALA A 36 -1.02 -13.64 -7.83
CA ALA A 36 -1.83 -12.44 -7.98
C ALA A 36 -0.96 -11.19 -7.82
N ILE A 37 -1.16 -10.18 -8.66
CA ILE A 37 -0.50 -8.87 -8.54
C ILE A 37 -1.55 -7.80 -8.27
N PHE A 38 -1.28 -6.94 -7.29
CA PHE A 38 -2.15 -5.84 -6.87
C PHE A 38 -1.45 -4.52 -7.21
N PRO A 39 -1.60 -3.99 -8.45
CA PRO A 39 -1.07 -2.69 -8.81
C PRO A 39 -1.79 -1.54 -8.09
N VAL A 40 -1.04 -0.49 -7.81
CA VAL A 40 -1.61 0.81 -7.43
C VAL A 40 -2.15 1.48 -8.70
N GLY A 41 -3.44 1.79 -8.72
CA GLY A 41 -4.12 2.22 -9.93
C GLY A 41 -3.51 3.47 -10.59
N SER A 42 -3.12 4.46 -9.79
CA SER A 42 -2.50 5.70 -10.28
C SER A 42 -1.04 5.54 -10.74
N LEU A 43 -0.38 4.43 -10.39
CA LEU A 43 1.00 4.15 -10.76
C LEU A 43 1.12 3.28 -12.02
N VAL A 44 0.04 2.63 -12.46
CA VAL A 44 0.03 1.93 -13.75
C VAL A 44 0.43 2.89 -14.86
N ARG A 45 1.42 2.47 -15.65
CA ARG A 45 2.00 3.28 -16.71
C ARG A 45 0.99 3.42 -17.84
N PRO A 46 0.72 4.65 -18.33
CA PRO A 46 -0.22 4.86 -19.43
C PRO A 46 0.38 4.49 -20.79
N ASP A 47 1.71 4.47 -20.90
CA ASP A 47 2.44 4.09 -22.11
C ASP A 47 2.76 2.59 -22.10
N ASP A 48 2.37 1.91 -23.16
CA ASP A 48 2.61 0.48 -23.35
C ASP A 48 4.04 0.18 -23.82
N ALA A 49 4.77 1.18 -24.34
CA ALA A 49 6.17 1.00 -24.71
C ALA A 49 7.01 0.67 -23.46
N PRO A 50 7.95 -0.29 -23.56
CA PRO A 50 8.89 -0.54 -22.49
C PRO A 50 9.72 0.72 -22.16
N PRO A 51 9.98 0.99 -20.88
CA PRO A 51 10.81 2.10 -20.46
C PRO A 51 12.24 1.94 -21.02
N GLN A 52 12.82 3.05 -21.47
CA GLN A 52 14.17 3.08 -22.01
C GLN A 52 15.25 3.30 -20.93
N VAL A 53 14.82 3.61 -19.71
CA VAL A 53 15.70 3.83 -18.55
C VAL A 53 15.82 2.55 -17.72
N PRO A 54 17.01 2.27 -17.13
CA PRO A 54 17.17 1.17 -16.18
C PRO A 54 16.22 1.32 -14.98
N PRO A 55 15.82 0.19 -14.35
CA PRO A 55 14.96 0.23 -13.18
C PRO A 55 15.64 0.99 -12.03
N ARG A 56 14.89 1.88 -11.40
CA ARG A 56 15.31 2.67 -10.25
C ARG A 56 15.11 1.87 -8.97
N ASP A 57 15.85 2.24 -7.91
CA ASP A 57 15.55 1.69 -6.59
C ASP A 57 14.16 2.15 -6.10
N PHE A 58 13.63 1.46 -5.09
CA PHE A 58 12.29 1.72 -4.57
C PHE A 58 11.99 3.20 -4.25
N ASN A 59 12.94 3.93 -3.65
CA ASN A 59 12.72 5.33 -3.27
C ASN A 59 12.79 6.24 -4.51
N ALA A 60 13.78 6.04 -5.37
CA ALA A 60 13.94 6.79 -6.62
C ALA A 60 12.77 6.53 -7.59
N ALA A 61 12.26 5.30 -7.63
CA ALA A 61 11.09 4.90 -8.41
C ALA A 61 9.85 5.73 -8.01
N HIS A 62 9.55 5.77 -6.71
CA HIS A 62 8.47 6.57 -6.17
C HIS A 62 8.67 8.07 -6.36
N GLN A 63 9.91 8.57 -6.26
CA GLN A 63 10.21 9.99 -6.46
C GLN A 63 9.92 10.42 -7.90
N ALA A 64 10.40 9.68 -8.91
CA ALA A 64 10.12 10.07 -10.28
C ALA A 64 8.67 9.76 -10.71
N ALA A 65 8.00 8.76 -10.13
CA ALA A 65 6.56 8.57 -10.36
C ALA A 65 5.72 9.78 -9.92
N ARG A 66 6.12 10.49 -8.86
CA ARG A 66 5.50 11.78 -8.48
C ARG A 66 5.74 12.89 -9.50
N GLN A 67 6.85 12.83 -10.21
CA GLN A 67 7.19 13.77 -11.28
C GLN A 67 6.55 13.36 -12.61
N GLY A 68 5.72 12.30 -12.61
CA GLY A 68 5.03 11.78 -13.78
C GLY A 68 5.75 10.62 -14.47
N ASP A 69 6.99 10.30 -14.10
CA ASP A 69 7.75 9.21 -14.69
C ASP A 69 7.48 7.88 -13.96
N ARG A 70 6.53 7.12 -14.52
CA ARG A 70 6.10 5.80 -14.06
C ARG A 70 6.84 4.63 -14.74
N GLY A 71 8.06 4.86 -15.26
CA GLY A 71 8.83 3.83 -15.94
C GLY A 71 9.05 2.54 -15.14
N ASP A 72 9.11 2.62 -13.81
CA ASP A 72 9.32 1.45 -12.93
C ASP A 72 8.04 0.67 -12.61
N PHE A 73 6.89 1.06 -13.14
CA PHE A 73 5.61 0.41 -12.90
C PHE A 73 5.10 -0.26 -14.17
N LEU A 74 4.30 -1.31 -14.00
CA LEU A 74 3.72 -2.05 -15.12
C LEU A 74 2.81 -1.16 -15.97
N SER A 75 2.84 -1.36 -17.29
CA SER A 75 1.83 -0.87 -18.22
C SER A 75 0.65 -1.84 -18.36
N ARG A 76 -0.44 -1.39 -18.98
CA ARG A 76 -1.59 -2.27 -19.27
C ARG A 76 -1.22 -3.40 -20.23
N ALA A 77 -0.42 -3.13 -21.27
CA ALA A 77 0.05 -4.18 -22.18
C ALA A 77 0.88 -5.24 -21.46
N GLU A 78 1.80 -4.84 -20.58
CA GLU A 78 2.62 -5.77 -19.79
C GLU A 78 1.78 -6.60 -18.81
N MET A 79 0.77 -5.98 -18.17
CA MET A 79 -0.20 -6.71 -17.34
C MET A 79 -0.96 -7.76 -18.17
N ARG A 80 -1.42 -7.39 -19.37
CA ARG A 80 -2.13 -8.30 -20.27
C ARG A 80 -1.25 -9.47 -20.73
N GLU A 81 0.01 -9.22 -21.08
CA GLU A 81 0.97 -10.28 -21.43
C GLU A 81 1.10 -11.33 -20.32
N MET A 82 1.28 -10.87 -19.08
CA MET A 82 1.42 -11.77 -17.92
C MET A 82 0.12 -12.54 -17.65
N GLN A 83 -1.03 -11.90 -17.85
CA GLN A 83 -2.33 -12.52 -17.63
C GLN A 83 -2.69 -13.55 -18.69
N ASP A 84 -2.42 -13.26 -19.97
CA ASP A 84 -2.70 -14.16 -21.09
C ASP A 84 -1.87 -15.46 -21.01
N SER A 85 -0.80 -15.46 -20.21
CA SER A 85 -0.05 -16.67 -19.88
C SER A 85 -0.80 -17.66 -18.97
N GLY A 86 -1.91 -17.26 -18.34
CA GLY A 86 -2.66 -18.04 -17.37
C GLY A 86 -1.96 -18.28 -16.02
N LEU A 87 -0.85 -17.58 -15.74
CA LEU A 87 -0.10 -17.70 -14.49
C LEU A 87 -0.33 -16.54 -13.53
N VAL A 88 -0.71 -15.36 -14.04
CA VAL A 88 -0.84 -14.15 -13.23
C VAL A 88 -2.24 -13.59 -13.35
N GLU A 89 -2.81 -13.20 -12.22
CA GLU A 89 -4.08 -12.47 -12.16
C GLU A 89 -3.86 -11.08 -11.55
N PHE A 90 -4.52 -10.05 -12.10
CA PHE A 90 -4.40 -8.68 -11.59
C PHE A 90 -5.63 -8.22 -10.81
N HIS A 91 -5.39 -7.59 -9.67
CA HIS A 91 -6.44 -7.11 -8.76
C HIS A 91 -6.10 -5.70 -8.24
N SER A 92 -6.81 -5.18 -7.24
CA SER A 92 -6.69 -3.77 -6.85
C SER A 92 -5.78 -3.56 -5.64
N HIS A 93 -4.98 -2.49 -5.62
CA HIS A 93 -4.24 -2.04 -4.42
C HIS A 93 -4.63 -0.63 -3.96
N GLY A 94 -5.88 -0.25 -4.24
CA GLY A 94 -6.31 1.14 -4.18
C GLY A 94 -5.75 1.95 -5.36
N PHE A 95 -6.32 3.12 -5.58
CA PHE A 95 -5.96 3.96 -6.70
C PHE A 95 -4.80 4.88 -6.36
N SER A 96 -4.92 5.66 -5.28
CA SER A 96 -3.95 6.70 -4.96
C SER A 96 -2.76 6.22 -4.14
N HIS A 97 -2.91 5.09 -3.40
CA HIS A 97 -1.93 4.60 -2.43
C HIS A 97 -1.38 5.73 -1.52
N ARG A 98 -2.28 6.64 -1.12
CA ARG A 98 -1.91 7.86 -0.38
C ARG A 98 -1.85 7.62 1.12
N GLN A 99 -0.93 8.35 1.75
CA GLN A 99 -1.03 8.63 3.18
C GLN A 99 -1.77 9.94 3.40
N VAL A 100 -2.25 10.13 4.62
CA VAL A 100 -2.85 11.39 5.09
C VAL A 100 -2.28 11.72 6.45
N PHE A 101 -2.22 13.00 6.80
CA PHE A 101 -1.97 13.38 8.18
C PHE A 101 -3.18 13.06 9.05
N THR A 102 -2.93 12.71 10.31
CA THR A 102 -3.92 12.22 11.28
C THR A 102 -3.87 12.97 12.62
N GLY A 103 -2.99 13.96 12.73
CA GLY A 103 -2.81 14.78 13.92
C GLY A 103 -1.98 16.02 13.65
N ASN A 104 -1.68 16.77 14.72
CA ASN A 104 -1.05 18.09 14.68
C ASN A 104 0.25 18.20 15.50
N GLY A 105 0.79 17.07 15.98
CA GLY A 105 2.11 17.02 16.61
C GLY A 105 3.21 16.97 15.56
N LEU A 106 4.28 17.75 15.73
CA LEU A 106 5.45 17.72 14.86
C LEU A 106 6.23 16.42 15.09
N GLU A 107 6.37 15.59 14.05
CA GLU A 107 7.17 14.36 14.05
C GLU A 107 8.46 14.51 13.22
N GLY A 108 8.52 15.49 12.32
CA GLY A 108 9.66 15.71 11.44
C GLY A 108 9.54 16.98 10.61
N ALA A 109 10.44 17.12 9.64
CA ALA A 109 10.39 18.14 8.60
C ALA A 109 10.77 17.53 7.24
N TYR A 110 10.06 17.95 6.20
CA TYR A 110 10.31 17.59 4.80
C TYR A 110 11.03 18.76 4.11
N PRO A 111 12.08 18.52 3.31
CA PRO A 111 12.67 17.20 3.02
C PRO A 111 13.72 16.76 4.06
N ASP A 112 14.02 17.59 5.06
CA ASP A 112 15.23 17.49 5.88
C ASP A 112 15.36 16.22 6.73
N THR A 113 14.34 15.90 7.53
CA THR A 113 14.38 14.74 8.44
C THR A 113 13.51 13.59 7.98
N ASP A 114 12.58 13.84 7.06
CA ASP A 114 11.74 12.81 6.47
C ASP A 114 11.53 13.12 4.97
N ALA A 115 12.19 12.34 4.12
CA ALA A 115 12.05 12.37 2.66
C ALA A 115 11.21 11.19 2.15
N HIS A 116 10.40 10.58 3.03
CA HIS A 116 9.60 9.42 2.70
C HIS A 116 8.58 9.75 1.60
N TRP A 117 8.42 8.79 0.69
CA TRP A 117 7.62 8.94 -0.51
C TRP A 117 6.14 9.28 -0.20
N GLY A 118 5.57 8.71 0.86
CA GLY A 118 4.20 9.03 1.31
C GLY A 118 3.95 10.49 1.74
N ILE A 119 4.97 11.31 2.04
CA ILE A 119 4.76 12.65 2.63
C ILE A 119 3.98 13.58 1.72
N LEU A 120 4.39 13.72 0.46
CA LEU A 120 3.74 14.67 -0.45
C LEU A 120 2.28 14.31 -0.70
N SER A 121 1.94 13.02 -0.64
CA SER A 121 0.53 12.59 -0.72
C SER A 121 -0.29 13.01 0.51
N ALA A 122 0.33 13.07 1.70
CA ALA A 122 -0.33 13.51 2.93
C ALA A 122 -0.61 15.01 2.95
N TYR A 123 0.23 15.80 2.27
CA TYR A 123 -0.01 17.22 2.00
C TYR A 123 -1.12 17.48 0.99
N GLY A 124 -1.42 16.51 0.12
CA GLY A 124 -2.45 16.60 -0.91
C GLY A 124 -2.13 17.55 -2.06
N GLN A 125 -0.98 18.25 -2.03
CA GLN A 125 -0.56 19.21 -3.04
C GLN A 125 0.98 19.34 -3.08
N PRO A 126 1.55 19.82 -4.21
CA PRO A 126 2.96 20.14 -4.29
C PRO A 126 3.36 21.18 -3.24
N LEU A 127 4.55 21.01 -2.67
CA LEU A 127 5.11 21.95 -1.71
C LEU A 127 6.07 22.93 -2.42
N PRO A 128 6.01 24.23 -2.11
CA PRO A 128 7.08 25.17 -2.46
C PRO A 128 8.44 24.72 -1.90
N ALA A 129 9.52 25.20 -2.51
CA ALA A 129 10.86 24.97 -1.98
C ALA A 129 10.98 25.49 -0.53
N GLY A 130 11.54 24.68 0.35
CA GLY A 130 11.68 25.01 1.77
C GLY A 130 11.52 23.79 2.67
N SER A 131 11.56 24.04 3.98
CA SER A 131 11.31 23.04 5.02
C SER A 131 9.86 23.11 5.46
N TRP A 132 9.19 21.96 5.58
CA TRP A 132 7.77 21.85 5.90
C TRP A 132 7.52 20.82 7.01
N PRO A 133 6.61 21.07 7.96
CA PRO A 133 6.43 20.19 9.13
C PRO A 133 5.80 18.85 8.76
N VAL A 134 6.33 17.75 9.27
CA VAL A 134 5.70 16.43 9.12
C VAL A 134 4.92 16.11 10.39
N PHE A 135 3.66 15.74 10.23
CA PHE A 135 2.75 15.37 11.32
C PHE A 135 2.48 13.84 11.32
N PRO A 136 1.85 13.28 12.38
CA PRO A 136 1.39 11.90 12.39
C PRO A 136 0.67 11.56 11.10
N ARG A 137 1.01 10.41 10.52
CA ARG A 137 0.49 9.99 9.21
C ARG A 137 0.03 8.55 9.23
N GLY A 138 -1.00 8.28 8.44
CA GLY A 138 -1.58 6.95 8.31
C GLY A 138 -2.12 6.69 6.90
N PRO A 139 -2.48 5.43 6.58
CA PRO A 139 -3.08 5.08 5.30
C PRO A 139 -4.39 5.83 5.06
N GLY A 140 -4.53 6.46 3.89
CA GLY A 140 -5.69 7.28 3.57
C GLY A 140 -7.02 6.52 3.53
N LEU A 141 -7.01 5.22 3.23
CA LEU A 141 -8.24 4.41 3.14
C LEU A 141 -8.89 4.10 4.49
N VAL A 142 -8.19 4.30 5.61
CA VAL A 142 -8.72 4.04 6.96
C VAL A 142 -8.68 5.24 7.88
N ASN A 143 -8.14 6.38 7.43
CA ASN A 143 -8.02 7.59 8.23
C ASN A 143 -8.64 8.80 7.51
N PRO A 144 -9.41 9.63 8.22
CA PRO A 144 -9.81 10.95 7.72
C PRO A 144 -8.58 11.84 7.56
N ALA A 145 -8.54 12.64 6.50
CA ALA A 145 -7.40 13.50 6.22
C ALA A 145 -7.40 14.76 7.08
N TRP A 146 -6.25 15.10 7.65
CA TRP A 146 -5.95 16.42 8.20
C TRP A 146 -5.16 17.21 7.17
N GLU A 147 -5.84 18.00 6.35
CA GLU A 147 -5.20 18.75 5.28
C GLU A 147 -4.66 20.08 5.80
N PRO A 148 -3.34 20.30 5.78
CA PRO A 148 -2.75 21.51 6.34
C PRO A 148 -2.99 22.74 5.45
N ASP A 149 -3.29 23.87 6.09
CA ASP A 149 -3.28 25.18 5.47
C ASP A 149 -1.82 25.64 5.29
N LEU A 150 -1.29 25.45 4.08
CA LEU A 150 0.10 25.79 3.76
C LEU A 150 0.40 27.28 3.92
N ALA A 151 -0.59 28.16 3.72
CA ALA A 151 -0.39 29.59 3.88
C ALA A 151 -0.16 29.95 5.35
N ARG A 152 -0.95 29.36 6.27
CA ARG A 152 -0.74 29.52 7.72
C ARG A 152 0.59 28.94 8.18
N ILE A 153 0.94 27.75 7.69
CA ILE A 153 2.21 27.10 8.03
C ILE A 153 3.40 27.94 7.56
N ALA A 154 3.36 28.45 6.33
CA ALA A 154 4.41 29.31 5.79
C ALA A 154 4.51 30.64 6.55
N ALA A 155 3.37 31.28 6.83
CA ALA A 155 3.30 32.55 7.56
C ALA A 155 3.82 32.47 8.99
N ALA A 156 3.89 31.27 9.58
CA ALA A 156 4.46 31.07 10.91
C ALA A 156 5.97 31.36 10.97
N GLY A 157 6.68 31.33 9.84
CA GLY A 157 8.12 31.66 9.78
C GLY A 157 9.02 30.77 10.65
N ARG A 158 8.59 29.53 10.91
CA ARG A 158 9.26 28.61 11.82
C ARG A 158 10.34 27.79 11.11
N ASP A 159 11.42 27.50 11.81
CA ASP A 159 12.42 26.53 11.37
C ASP A 159 11.99 25.12 11.81
N TRP A 160 11.17 24.49 10.97
CA TRP A 160 10.63 23.17 11.24
C TRP A 160 11.72 22.10 11.41
N ALA A 161 12.83 22.21 10.69
CA ALA A 161 13.95 21.28 10.80
C ALA A 161 14.67 21.40 12.15
N ALA A 162 14.91 22.64 12.62
CA ALA A 162 15.50 22.87 13.95
C ALA A 162 14.56 22.36 15.06
N GLU A 163 13.27 22.63 14.95
CA GLU A 163 12.28 22.21 15.93
C GLU A 163 12.12 20.68 15.98
N ALA A 164 12.08 20.01 14.83
CA ALA A 164 11.99 18.55 14.75
C ALA A 164 13.21 17.83 15.33
N ARG A 165 14.40 18.45 15.29
CA ARG A 165 15.64 17.86 15.84
C ARG A 165 15.75 17.99 17.36
N GLY A 166 14.91 18.80 18.01
CA GLY A 166 14.94 19.06 19.45
C GLY A 166 14.57 17.84 20.30
N ARG A 167 15.50 16.90 20.49
CA ARG A 167 15.30 15.72 21.35
C ARG A 167 15.01 16.13 22.81
N GLY A 168 14.00 15.51 23.42
CA GLY A 168 13.68 15.67 24.85
C GLY A 168 12.82 16.88 25.22
N ARG A 169 12.32 17.66 24.25
CA ARG A 169 11.33 18.72 24.49
C ARG A 169 9.90 18.17 24.43
N ALA A 170 8.97 18.86 25.07
CA ALA A 170 7.53 18.58 24.92
C ALA A 170 7.17 18.54 23.43
N ALA A 171 6.28 17.61 23.04
CA ALA A 171 5.86 17.46 21.66
C ALA A 171 5.39 18.82 21.12
N VAL A 172 6.10 19.36 20.14
CA VAL A 172 5.70 20.60 19.48
C VAL A 172 4.41 20.31 18.74
N THR A 173 3.34 21.02 19.07
CA THR A 173 2.07 20.93 18.35
C THR A 173 1.83 22.24 17.61
N VAL A 174 1.11 22.14 16.49
CA VAL A 174 0.56 23.32 15.80
C VAL A 174 -0.95 23.42 16.07
N PRO A 175 -1.55 24.62 16.01
CA PRO A 175 -2.97 24.77 16.28
C PRO A 175 -3.84 23.92 15.34
N ARG A 176 -4.91 23.32 15.88
CA ARG A 176 -5.79 22.40 15.13
C ARG A 176 -6.49 23.12 13.97
N GLU A 177 -6.77 24.40 14.12
CA GLU A 177 -7.37 25.27 13.12
C GLU A 177 -6.44 25.56 11.93
N TRP A 178 -5.19 25.08 11.94
CA TRP A 178 -4.33 25.08 10.77
C TRP A 178 -4.61 23.91 9.84
N PHE A 179 -5.58 23.06 10.17
CA PHE A 179 -5.98 21.92 9.35
C PHE A 179 -7.46 22.03 8.95
N ARG A 180 -7.74 21.71 7.69
CA ARG A 180 -9.06 21.28 7.25
C ARG A 180 -9.16 19.78 7.50
N ILE A 181 -9.99 19.39 8.45
CA ILE A 181 -10.18 17.98 8.80
C ILE A 181 -11.38 17.44 8.04
N GLU A 182 -11.15 16.35 7.32
CA GLU A 182 -12.15 15.68 6.53
C GLU A 182 -13.33 15.21 7.39
N SER A 183 -14.54 15.60 7.00
CA SER A 183 -15.77 15.12 7.65
C SER A 183 -16.08 13.67 7.28
N PRO A 184 -16.87 12.92 8.08
CA PRO A 184 -17.21 11.54 7.76
C PRO A 184 -17.80 11.32 6.34
N PRO A 185 -18.72 12.17 5.82
CA PRO A 185 -19.21 12.02 4.46
C PRO A 185 -18.15 12.29 3.37
N GLN A 186 -17.21 13.20 3.62
CA GLN A 186 -16.10 13.45 2.70
C GLN A 186 -15.13 12.26 2.68
N PHE A 187 -14.82 11.72 3.87
CA PHE A 187 -13.99 10.53 4.01
C PHE A 187 -14.57 9.33 3.27
N GLU A 188 -15.85 9.04 3.50
CA GLU A 188 -16.52 7.93 2.80
C GLU A 188 -16.49 8.12 1.28
N ARG A 189 -16.82 9.32 0.79
CA ARG A 189 -16.77 9.64 -0.64
C ARG A 189 -15.37 9.38 -1.21
N ARG A 190 -14.33 9.90 -0.56
CA ARG A 190 -12.95 9.74 -1.00
C ARG A 190 -12.54 8.26 -1.06
N VAL A 191 -12.93 7.47 -0.07
CA VAL A 191 -12.63 6.02 -0.04
C VAL A 191 -13.36 5.30 -1.17
N ARG A 192 -14.65 5.59 -1.42
CA ARG A 192 -15.39 5.01 -2.54
C ARG A 192 -14.80 5.37 -3.89
N ASP A 193 -14.47 6.65 -4.09
CA ASP A 193 -13.90 7.12 -5.34
C ASP A 193 -12.54 6.45 -5.62
N ASP A 194 -11.69 6.28 -4.60
CA ASP A 194 -10.43 5.55 -4.71
C ASP A 194 -10.64 4.06 -5.05
N LEU A 195 -11.56 3.39 -4.35
CA LEU A 195 -11.89 1.99 -4.60
C LEU A 195 -12.45 1.76 -6.00
N ARG A 196 -13.35 2.64 -6.46
CA ARG A 196 -13.97 2.57 -7.79
C ARG A 196 -12.96 2.83 -8.90
N ALA A 197 -12.17 3.90 -8.79
CA ALA A 197 -11.10 4.19 -9.74
C ALA A 197 -10.10 3.03 -9.81
N SER A 198 -9.78 2.40 -8.67
CA SER A 198 -8.90 1.22 -8.65
C SER A 198 -9.50 0.00 -9.34
N ARG A 199 -10.82 -0.18 -9.34
CA ARG A 199 -11.48 -1.28 -10.07
C ARG A 199 -11.43 -1.04 -11.58
N GLU A 200 -11.66 0.20 -12.01
CA GLU A 200 -11.61 0.59 -13.42
C GLU A 200 -10.24 0.33 -14.07
N VAL A 201 -9.15 0.39 -13.28
CA VAL A 201 -7.80 0.08 -13.79
C VAL A 201 -7.67 -1.36 -14.29
N CYS A 202 -8.32 -2.33 -13.64
CA CYS A 202 -8.21 -3.75 -14.01
C CYS A 202 -9.53 -4.33 -14.57
N ALA A 203 -10.49 -3.48 -14.96
CA ALA A 203 -11.82 -3.92 -15.36
C ALA A 203 -11.83 -4.79 -16.63
N ASP A 204 -10.92 -4.48 -17.56
CA ASP A 204 -10.72 -5.21 -18.82
C ASP A 204 -9.91 -6.51 -18.67
N LEU A 205 -9.30 -6.71 -17.50
CA LEU A 205 -8.55 -7.92 -17.17
C LEU A 205 -9.45 -8.97 -16.52
N HIS A 206 -10.44 -8.57 -15.72
CA HIS A 206 -11.40 -9.50 -15.11
C HIS A 206 -12.82 -9.00 -15.34
N PRO A 207 -13.55 -9.43 -16.37
CA PRO A 207 -14.95 -9.04 -16.51
C PRO A 207 -15.83 -9.62 -15.40
N PRO A 208 -16.63 -8.82 -14.66
CA PRO A 208 -16.94 -7.40 -14.87
C PRO A 208 -16.04 -6.41 -14.12
N GLY A 209 -15.16 -6.86 -13.23
CA GLY A 209 -14.05 -6.09 -12.66
C GLY A 209 -13.18 -6.97 -11.75
N PRO A 210 -12.07 -6.45 -11.20
CA PRO A 210 -11.28 -7.19 -10.21
C PRO A 210 -12.13 -7.53 -8.98
N HIS A 211 -11.93 -8.75 -8.47
CA HIS A 211 -12.70 -9.31 -7.36
C HIS A 211 -12.05 -9.05 -6.00
N LEU A 212 -10.74 -8.84 -5.97
CA LEU A 212 -9.95 -8.72 -4.76
C LEU A 212 -9.32 -7.33 -4.65
N VAL A 213 -9.15 -6.88 -3.41
CA VAL A 213 -8.32 -5.73 -3.09
C VAL A 213 -7.28 -6.11 -2.05
N CYS A 214 -6.02 -5.77 -2.28
CA CYS A 214 -5.02 -5.83 -1.25
C CYS A 214 -4.96 -4.48 -0.53
N TRP A 215 -5.02 -4.46 0.80
CA TRP A 215 -5.00 -3.21 1.55
C TRP A 215 -3.60 -2.58 1.56
N PRO A 216 -3.46 -1.30 1.16
CA PRO A 216 -2.24 -0.53 1.35
C PRO A 216 -1.74 -0.62 2.80
N TRP A 217 -0.47 -0.94 2.99
CA TRP A 217 0.16 -1.22 4.29
C TRP A 217 -0.54 -2.30 5.14
N GLY A 218 -1.44 -3.08 4.54
CA GLY A 218 -2.29 -4.06 5.24
C GLY A 218 -3.33 -3.46 6.18
N ALA A 219 -3.56 -2.15 6.13
CA ALA A 219 -4.45 -1.45 7.05
C ALA A 219 -5.92 -1.66 6.68
N SER A 220 -6.75 -2.02 7.66
CA SER A 220 -8.14 -2.39 7.42
C SER A 220 -9.01 -1.96 8.60
N SER A 221 -10.20 -1.42 8.31
CA SER A 221 -11.26 -1.13 9.27
C SER A 221 -12.56 -1.79 8.82
N ASP A 222 -13.53 -1.93 9.72
CA ASP A 222 -14.82 -2.54 9.35
C ASP A 222 -15.59 -1.67 8.34
N ASP A 223 -15.48 -0.34 8.45
CA ASP A 223 -16.01 0.60 7.46
C ASP A 223 -15.37 0.41 6.08
N LEU A 224 -14.04 0.30 5.99
CA LEU A 224 -13.36 0.08 4.71
C LEU A 224 -13.81 -1.24 4.06
N ARG A 225 -13.96 -2.32 4.86
CA ARG A 225 -14.45 -3.60 4.35
C ARG A 225 -15.91 -3.53 3.91
N ARG A 226 -16.75 -2.75 4.60
CA ARG A 226 -18.14 -2.50 4.19
C ARG A 226 -18.18 -1.76 2.84
N LEU A 227 -17.45 -0.65 2.72
CA LEU A 227 -17.38 0.14 1.49
C LEU A 227 -16.87 -0.68 0.31
N ALA A 228 -15.85 -1.51 0.51
CA ALA A 228 -15.36 -2.39 -0.55
C ALA A 228 -16.38 -3.43 -1.02
N ARG A 229 -17.18 -4.01 -0.12
CA ARG A 229 -18.30 -4.89 -0.51
C ARG A 229 -19.32 -4.16 -1.37
N GLU A 230 -19.68 -2.95 -0.97
CA GLU A 230 -20.66 -2.12 -1.68
C GLU A 230 -20.15 -1.66 -3.06
N GLU A 231 -18.84 -1.43 -3.22
CA GLU A 231 -18.22 -1.15 -4.53
C GLU A 231 -17.94 -2.43 -5.35
N GLY A 232 -18.38 -3.60 -4.90
CA GLY A 232 -18.39 -4.84 -5.69
C GLY A 232 -17.17 -5.75 -5.54
N TYR A 233 -16.28 -5.50 -4.58
CA TYR A 233 -15.24 -6.47 -4.24
C TYR A 233 -15.85 -7.70 -3.55
N GLN A 234 -15.18 -8.85 -3.66
CA GLN A 234 -15.58 -10.13 -3.08
C GLN A 234 -14.65 -10.59 -1.95
N GLY A 235 -13.44 -10.02 -1.88
CA GLY A 235 -12.49 -10.31 -0.82
C GLY A 235 -11.36 -9.30 -0.76
N ALA A 236 -10.58 -9.39 0.31
CA ALA A 236 -9.45 -8.50 0.52
C ALA A 236 -8.34 -9.12 1.36
N LEU A 237 -7.11 -8.73 1.03
CA LEU A 237 -5.89 -9.23 1.64
C LEU A 237 -5.28 -8.17 2.56
N SER A 238 -4.89 -8.59 3.76
CA SER A 238 -4.28 -7.76 4.80
C SER A 238 -2.94 -8.34 5.24
N THR A 239 -2.13 -7.57 5.96
CA THR A 239 -0.93 -8.08 6.64
C THR A 239 -1.21 -8.53 8.08
N ALA A 240 -2.48 -8.80 8.41
CA ALA A 240 -2.86 -9.33 9.70
C ALA A 240 -2.17 -10.69 9.95
N ALA A 241 -1.77 -10.93 11.19
CA ALA A 241 -1.15 -12.19 11.56
C ALA A 241 -2.21 -13.28 11.76
N GLY A 242 -1.98 -14.45 11.19
CA GLY A 242 -2.80 -15.64 11.43
C GLY A 242 -2.94 -16.51 10.18
N PRO A 243 -3.40 -17.76 10.33
CA PRO A 243 -3.70 -18.60 9.19
C PRO A 243 -4.97 -18.11 8.48
N THR A 244 -4.98 -18.22 7.15
CA THR A 244 -6.20 -18.10 6.33
C THR A 244 -6.88 -19.47 6.30
N LEU A 245 -8.08 -19.56 6.85
CA LEU A 245 -8.83 -20.82 6.98
C LEU A 245 -10.16 -20.76 6.21
N PRO A 246 -10.67 -21.90 5.71
CA PRO A 246 -12.02 -21.99 5.17
C PRO A 246 -13.06 -21.43 6.16
N GLY A 247 -14.02 -20.65 5.66
CA GLY A 247 -15.05 -20.00 6.48
C GLY A 247 -14.61 -18.72 7.22
N GLY A 248 -13.37 -18.25 7.03
CA GLY A 248 -12.94 -16.94 7.54
C GLY A 248 -13.58 -15.76 6.81
N ASP A 249 -13.39 -14.54 7.35
CA ASP A 249 -13.83 -13.30 6.69
C ASP A 249 -13.05 -13.10 5.37
N PRO A 250 -13.72 -13.12 4.20
CA PRO A 250 -13.04 -12.98 2.91
C PRO A 250 -12.37 -11.60 2.74
N PHE A 251 -12.71 -10.60 3.55
CA PHE A 251 -12.09 -9.27 3.54
C PHE A 251 -10.91 -9.12 4.51
N ARG A 252 -10.51 -10.24 5.13
CA ARG A 252 -9.39 -10.31 6.06
C ARG A 252 -8.52 -11.54 5.78
N ILE A 253 -8.26 -11.81 4.51
CA ILE A 253 -7.29 -12.83 4.11
C ILE A 253 -5.92 -12.41 4.65
N CYS A 254 -5.33 -13.25 5.50
CA CYS A 254 -4.07 -12.97 6.16
C CYS A 254 -2.91 -13.27 5.21
N ARG A 255 -1.97 -12.33 5.11
CA ARG A 255 -0.72 -12.51 4.37
C ARG A 255 0.49 -12.35 5.26
N TYR A 256 1.54 -13.06 4.87
CA TYR A 256 2.82 -12.96 5.52
C TYR A 256 3.76 -12.10 4.69
N ALA A 257 4.01 -10.87 5.17
CA ALA A 257 4.98 -9.99 4.55
C ALA A 257 6.38 -10.60 4.60
N MET A 258 6.96 -10.76 3.41
CA MET A 258 8.31 -11.26 3.23
C MET A 258 9.31 -10.15 3.53
N LYS A 259 10.18 -10.37 4.52
CA LYS A 259 11.31 -9.48 4.82
C LYS A 259 12.55 -9.99 4.12
N LYS A 260 13.45 -9.08 3.70
CA LYS A 260 14.81 -9.43 3.29
C LYS A 260 15.43 -10.31 4.39
N GLY A 261 15.78 -11.53 4.05
CA GLY A 261 16.19 -12.54 5.02
C GLY A 261 16.87 -13.71 4.34
N ASP A 262 17.61 -14.46 5.15
CA ASP A 262 18.25 -15.71 4.76
C ASP A 262 17.20 -16.77 4.40
N LEU A 263 17.54 -17.62 3.40
CA LEU A 263 16.70 -18.70 2.88
C LEU A 263 16.26 -19.65 4.00
N ALA A 264 17.11 -19.90 5.00
CA ALA A 264 16.74 -20.74 6.14
C ALA A 264 15.58 -20.13 6.95
N ARG A 265 15.58 -18.82 7.16
CA ARG A 265 14.48 -18.11 7.83
C ARG A 265 13.21 -18.12 7.00
N PHE A 266 13.32 -18.04 5.68
CA PHE A 266 12.18 -18.18 4.77
C PHE A 266 11.56 -19.58 4.86
N ALA A 267 12.37 -20.62 4.74
CA ALA A 267 11.92 -22.01 4.80
C ALA A 267 11.27 -22.34 6.16
N LEU A 268 11.90 -21.95 7.26
CA LEU A 268 11.31 -22.09 8.61
C LEU A 268 10.00 -21.29 8.73
N GLY A 269 9.97 -20.10 8.12
CA GLY A 269 8.79 -19.25 8.06
C GLY A 269 7.60 -19.96 7.41
N ILE A 270 7.80 -20.53 6.23
CA ILE A 270 6.78 -21.31 5.51
C ILE A 270 6.37 -22.53 6.33
N TRP A 271 7.33 -23.30 6.84
CA TRP A 271 7.06 -24.53 7.59
C TRP A 271 6.22 -24.29 8.85
N LEU A 272 6.52 -23.25 9.62
CA LEU A 272 5.73 -22.89 10.81
C LEU A 272 4.28 -22.49 10.46
N ARG A 273 4.01 -22.11 9.21
CA ARG A 273 2.72 -21.59 8.75
C ARG A 273 1.92 -22.56 7.90
N SER A 274 2.51 -23.71 7.55
CA SER A 274 1.78 -24.79 6.88
C SER A 274 0.80 -25.50 7.82
N SER A 275 0.94 -25.32 9.14
CA SER A 275 0.01 -25.82 10.16
C SER A 275 -0.71 -24.67 10.87
N PRO A 276 -2.05 -24.65 10.92
CA PRO A 276 -2.81 -23.65 11.66
C PRO A 276 -2.42 -23.55 13.14
N THR A 277 -2.09 -24.67 13.77
CA THR A 277 -1.68 -24.75 15.18
C THR A 277 -0.32 -24.10 15.40
N LEU A 278 0.67 -24.44 14.56
CA LEU A 278 2.01 -23.83 14.61
C LEU A 278 1.96 -22.34 14.28
N ALA A 279 1.14 -21.94 13.30
CA ALA A 279 0.97 -20.54 12.91
C ALA A 279 0.43 -19.68 14.06
N ARG A 280 -0.56 -20.21 14.81
CA ARG A 280 -1.13 -19.53 15.99
C ARG A 280 -0.10 -19.40 17.11
N ALA A 281 0.60 -20.49 17.46
CA ALA A 281 1.63 -20.48 18.49
C ALA A 281 2.77 -19.49 18.17
N TYR A 282 3.27 -19.51 16.92
CA TYR A 282 4.31 -18.59 16.47
C TYR A 282 3.85 -17.13 16.48
N GLY A 283 2.59 -16.87 16.11
CA GLY A 283 1.98 -15.54 16.17
C GLY A 283 1.98 -14.95 17.57
N LEU A 284 1.64 -15.75 18.59
CA LEU A 284 1.65 -15.34 20.00
C LEU A 284 3.06 -14.94 20.47
N VAL A 285 4.06 -15.77 20.20
CA VAL A 285 5.46 -15.49 20.56
C VAL A 285 5.95 -14.19 19.92
N ARG A 286 5.64 -13.96 18.64
CA ARG A 286 6.06 -12.75 17.90
C ARG A 286 5.32 -11.48 18.29
N SER A 287 4.16 -11.60 18.94
CA SER A 287 3.42 -10.48 19.53
C SER A 287 3.98 -10.10 20.90
N TRP A 288 4.56 -11.08 21.62
CA TRP A 288 5.16 -10.88 22.94
C TRP A 288 6.49 -10.15 22.87
N GLY A 289 7.35 -10.49 21.90
CA GLY A 289 8.63 -9.78 21.68
C GLY A 289 8.51 -8.38 21.03
N ARG A 290 7.29 -7.86 20.85
CA ARG A 290 7.02 -6.51 20.30
C ARG A 290 6.26 -5.60 21.27
N ARG A 291 6.05 -6.05 22.50
CA ARG A 291 5.61 -5.19 23.61
C ARG A 291 6.82 -4.65 24.34
#